data_AF-A0A7V8NM73-F1
#
_entry.id   AF-A0A7V8NM73-F1
#
_cell.length_a   1.000
_cell.length_b   1.000
_cell.length_c   1.000
_cell.angle_alpha   90.00
_cell.angle_beta   90.00
_cell.angle_gamma   90.00
#
_symmetry.space_group_name_H-M   'P 1'
#
loop_
_entity.id
_entity.type
_entity.pdbx_description
1 polymer ?
#
loop_
_entity_poly.entity_id
_entity_poly.type
_entity_poly.pdbx_seq_one_letter_code
_entity_poly.pdbx_strand_id
1 'polypeptide(L)'
;MNPNLKWKALFILAVIVFCIYFLFGYPTFPTSFAQMKGNFRNQIQLGLDLQGGTHLILQVQVQEAIAQETDTTVDRVTTALRGKNVRYDEVRRVDDTHLLIQNIDPSQYSVLSDLQSTQYQNVWDMSPAPGQPSSYVWTLRANARAAMEESTMTQTIETIQRRVNALGLTEPTVQPRGGANANEIIVELPGEGDPTRVKGVIAQGGQLELRSVEDQQTYPSVSAYMAQHTLLPPNAELLPGRSESQTPTGGQDTGETWYILGRAPIITGRDLRTAVERRRIENGDWVVDFTLSPDGAGRFAPFTEKNVGNRMAIVLDHKVYMAPTIKEPLRDSALIEGGFSQQSAHDLALVLRAGALPASIKYLEESSVGPSLGADS
;
A
#
# COMPACT_ATOMS: atom_id res chain seq x y z
N MET A 1 -17.47 -70.01 0.83
CA MET A 1 -16.98 -68.61 1.00
C MET A 1 -17.87 -67.69 0.17
N ASN A 2 -18.68 -66.83 0.80
CA ASN A 2 -19.75 -66.08 0.13
C ASN A 2 -19.19 -65.21 -1.03
N PRO A 3 -19.76 -65.26 -2.24
CA PRO A 3 -19.26 -64.52 -3.41
C PRO A 3 -19.22 -63.00 -3.19
N ASN A 4 -20.13 -62.47 -2.36
CA ASN A 4 -20.15 -61.07 -1.93
C ASN A 4 -18.92 -60.65 -1.09
N LEU A 5 -18.25 -61.59 -0.43
CA LEU A 5 -17.05 -61.28 0.37
C LEU A 5 -15.81 -61.06 -0.51
N LYS A 6 -15.71 -61.81 -1.62
CA LYS A 6 -14.56 -61.72 -2.54
C LYS A 6 -14.52 -60.39 -3.30
N TRP A 7 -15.69 -59.91 -3.74
CA TRP A 7 -15.78 -58.63 -4.46
C TRP A 7 -15.50 -57.43 -3.54
N LYS A 8 -15.97 -57.49 -2.29
CA LYS A 8 -15.62 -56.52 -1.25
C LYS A 8 -14.13 -56.51 -0.94
N ALA A 9 -13.51 -57.69 -0.82
CA ALA A 9 -12.07 -57.81 -0.61
C ALA A 9 -11.26 -57.23 -1.77
N LEU A 10 -11.69 -57.47 -3.01
CA LEU A 10 -11.02 -56.92 -4.20
C LEU A 10 -11.17 -55.41 -4.31
N PHE A 11 -12.34 -54.86 -3.97
CA PHE A 11 -12.56 -53.42 -3.91
C PHE A 11 -11.71 -52.76 -2.82
N ILE A 12 -11.67 -53.34 -1.61
CA ILE A 12 -10.82 -52.84 -0.52
C ILE A 12 -9.34 -52.88 -0.93
N LEU A 13 -8.88 -53.96 -1.56
CA LEU A 13 -7.52 -54.06 -2.08
C LEU A 13 -7.22 -52.97 -3.13
N ALA A 14 -8.16 -52.72 -4.06
CA ALA A 14 -8.02 -51.69 -5.07
C ALA A 14 -7.95 -50.28 -4.47
N VAL A 15 -8.77 -49.98 -3.46
CA VAL A 15 -8.73 -48.69 -2.74
C VAL A 15 -7.42 -48.54 -1.97
N ILE A 16 -6.95 -49.59 -1.29
CA ILE A 16 -5.66 -49.55 -0.58
C ILE A 16 -4.52 -49.31 -1.56
N VAL A 17 -4.48 -50.01 -2.69
CA VAL A 17 -3.47 -49.82 -3.73
C VAL A 17 -3.57 -48.40 -4.32
N PHE A 18 -4.78 -47.87 -4.51
CA PHE A 18 -4.99 -46.50 -4.99
C PHE A 18 -4.53 -45.44 -3.98
N CYS A 19 -4.79 -45.64 -2.68
CA CYS A 19 -4.31 -44.75 -1.62
C CYS A 19 -2.78 -44.80 -1.52
N ILE A 20 -2.17 -45.99 -1.55
CA ILE A 20 -0.71 -46.17 -1.58
C ILE A 20 -0.13 -45.49 -2.84
N TYR A 21 -0.78 -45.66 -3.99
CA TYR A 21 -0.38 -45.05 -5.25
C TYR A 21 -0.38 -43.50 -5.19
N PHE A 22 -1.39 -42.89 -4.57
CA PHE A 22 -1.46 -41.43 -4.39
C PHE A 22 -0.53 -40.87 -3.30
N LEU A 23 -0.24 -41.69 -2.28
CA LEU A 23 0.58 -41.32 -1.13
C LEU A 23 2.09 -41.41 -1.41
N PHE A 24 2.53 -42.31 -2.31
CA PHE A 24 3.95 -42.49 -2.65
C PHE A 24 4.39 -41.83 -3.97
N GLY A 25 3.46 -41.47 -4.86
CA GLY A 25 3.68 -40.57 -5.99
C GLY A 25 4.51 -41.13 -7.17
N TYR A 26 4.05 -40.85 -8.40
CA TYR A 26 4.83 -41.03 -9.64
C TYR A 26 5.79 -39.83 -9.81
N PRO A 27 7.01 -39.96 -10.40
CA PRO A 27 7.42 -41.04 -11.30
C PRO A 27 8.41 -42.08 -10.75
N THR A 28 8.89 -41.95 -9.52
CA THR A 28 9.84 -42.90 -8.95
C THR A 28 9.29 -43.52 -7.67
N PHE A 29 8.87 -44.78 -7.76
CA PHE A 29 8.63 -45.61 -6.58
C PHE A 29 9.88 -45.57 -5.70
N PRO A 30 9.79 -45.18 -4.41
CA PRO A 30 10.96 -44.93 -3.58
C PRO A 30 11.75 -46.24 -3.41
N THR A 31 13.00 -46.26 -3.87
CA THR A 31 13.89 -47.42 -3.74
C THR A 31 14.62 -47.44 -2.39
N SER A 32 14.44 -46.38 -1.58
CA SER A 32 15.03 -46.25 -0.25
C SER A 32 14.08 -45.56 0.74
N PHE A 33 14.25 -45.86 2.04
CA PHE A 33 13.52 -45.21 3.13
C PHE A 33 13.73 -43.67 3.17
N ALA A 34 14.87 -43.19 2.68
CA ALA A 34 15.18 -41.77 2.57
C ALA A 34 14.34 -41.06 1.48
N GLN A 35 14.16 -41.68 0.30
CA GLN A 35 13.27 -41.17 -0.74
C GLN A 35 11.79 -41.24 -0.31
N MET A 36 11.42 -42.27 0.45
CA MET A 36 10.07 -42.37 1.00
C MET A 36 9.77 -41.20 1.95
N LYS A 37 10.69 -40.85 2.85
CA LYS A 37 10.58 -39.68 3.74
C LYS A 37 10.58 -38.35 2.97
N GLY A 38 11.38 -38.25 1.90
CA GLY A 38 11.44 -37.07 1.02
C GLY A 38 10.15 -36.84 0.24
N ASN A 39 9.57 -37.89 -0.36
CA ASN A 39 8.29 -37.82 -1.06
C ASN A 39 7.15 -37.47 -0.09
N PHE A 40 7.15 -38.06 1.11
CA PHE A 40 6.14 -37.75 2.13
C PHE A 40 6.13 -36.28 2.55
N ARG A 41 7.32 -35.68 2.72
CA ARG A 41 7.49 -34.26 3.08
C ARG A 41 7.05 -33.30 1.98
N ASN A 42 7.09 -33.74 0.72
CA ASN A 42 6.66 -32.93 -0.43
C ASN A 42 5.17 -33.14 -0.77
N GLN A 43 4.59 -34.30 -0.43
CA GLN A 43 3.20 -34.66 -0.76
C GLN A 43 2.20 -34.27 0.34
N ILE A 44 2.65 -34.18 1.61
CA ILE A 44 1.81 -33.78 2.75
C ILE A 44 2.23 -32.39 3.22
N GLN A 45 1.34 -31.41 2.99
CA GLN A 45 1.45 -30.05 3.50
C GLN A 45 1.17 -30.08 5.00
N LEU A 46 2.17 -29.74 5.80
CA LEU A 46 2.08 -29.71 7.25
C LEU A 46 1.64 -28.30 7.66
N GLY A 47 0.63 -28.20 8.54
CA GLY A 47 0.18 -26.92 9.06
C GLY A 47 1.22 -26.24 9.95
N LEU A 48 0.92 -25.01 10.38
CA LEU A 48 1.79 -24.16 11.20
C LEU A 48 2.34 -24.87 12.45
N ASP A 49 1.51 -25.73 13.06
CA ASP A 49 1.83 -26.49 14.29
C ASP A 49 3.01 -27.47 14.12
N LEU A 50 3.25 -27.95 12.89
CA LEU A 50 4.27 -28.97 12.60
C LEU A 50 5.48 -28.45 11.81
N GLN A 51 5.35 -27.32 11.10
CA GLN A 51 6.47 -26.70 10.35
C GLN A 51 7.12 -25.53 11.08
N GLY A 52 6.45 -24.96 12.10
CA GLY A 52 6.78 -23.64 12.61
C GLY A 52 6.43 -22.53 11.62
N GLY A 53 6.34 -21.30 12.11
CA GLY A 53 6.02 -20.13 11.31
C GLY A 53 5.45 -18.98 12.13
N THR A 54 4.94 -17.98 11.42
CA THR A 54 4.44 -16.74 12.03
C THR A 54 2.91 -16.63 11.86
N HIS A 55 2.21 -16.37 12.96
CA HIS A 55 0.78 -16.07 13.03
C HIS A 55 0.57 -14.65 13.55
N LEU A 56 -0.09 -13.82 12.74
CA LEU A 56 -0.35 -12.41 13.06
C LEU A 56 -1.85 -12.13 12.98
N ILE A 57 -2.31 -11.29 13.90
CA ILE A 57 -3.63 -10.66 13.81
C ILE A 57 -3.44 -9.16 13.68
N LEU A 58 -3.98 -8.62 12.60
CA LEU A 58 -3.88 -7.23 12.20
C LEU A 58 -5.25 -6.58 12.26
N GLN A 59 -5.36 -5.33 12.70
CA GLN A 59 -6.57 -4.54 12.63
C GLN A 59 -6.39 -3.40 11.64
N VAL A 60 -7.21 -3.38 10.60
CA VAL A 60 -7.22 -2.32 9.59
C VAL A 60 -7.90 -1.07 10.16
N GLN A 61 -7.22 0.08 10.10
CA GLN A 61 -7.73 1.36 10.58
C GLN A 61 -8.64 2.00 9.53
N VAL A 62 -9.81 1.40 9.31
CA VAL A 62 -10.73 1.82 8.24
C VAL A 62 -11.25 3.25 8.42
N GLN A 63 -11.34 3.74 9.66
CA GLN A 63 -11.63 5.13 9.97
C GLN A 63 -10.65 6.11 9.28
N GLU A 64 -9.38 5.74 9.13
CA GLU A 64 -8.40 6.59 8.44
C GLU A 64 -8.72 6.72 6.95
N ALA A 65 -9.15 5.64 6.30
CA ALA A 65 -9.57 5.69 4.89
C ALA A 65 -10.82 6.57 4.71
N ILE A 66 -11.77 6.50 5.64
CA ILE A 66 -12.96 7.37 5.65
C ILE A 66 -12.56 8.84 5.85
N ALA A 67 -11.68 9.11 6.81
CA ALA A 67 -11.13 10.44 7.05
C ALA A 67 -10.44 11.01 5.81
N GLN A 68 -9.61 10.20 5.14
CA GLN A 68 -8.89 10.58 3.94
C GLN A 68 -9.82 10.86 2.75
N GLU A 69 -10.89 10.08 2.56
CA GLU A 69 -11.88 10.37 1.52
C GLU A 69 -12.63 11.67 1.80
N THR A 70 -12.91 11.98 3.07
CA THR A 70 -13.51 13.26 3.46
C THR A 70 -12.59 14.44 3.17
N ASP A 71 -11.29 14.34 3.51
CA ASP A 71 -10.30 15.37 3.17
C ASP A 71 -10.14 15.53 1.66
N THR A 72 -10.10 14.42 0.93
CA THR A 72 -10.04 14.44 -0.54
C THR A 72 -11.30 15.07 -1.15
N THR A 73 -12.46 14.83 -0.56
CA THR A 73 -13.73 15.44 -0.99
C THR A 73 -13.72 16.94 -0.72
N VAL A 74 -13.21 17.38 0.45
CA VAL A 74 -13.01 18.81 0.77
C VAL A 74 -12.18 19.48 -0.31
N ASP A 75 -11.05 18.90 -0.70
CA ASP A 75 -10.18 19.43 -1.76
C ASP A 75 -10.87 19.50 -3.12
N ARG A 76 -11.57 18.43 -3.52
CA ARG A 76 -12.30 18.36 -4.80
C ARG A 76 -13.43 19.41 -4.84
N VAL A 77 -14.20 19.53 -3.77
CA VAL A 77 -15.29 20.52 -3.65
C VAL A 77 -14.71 21.94 -3.68
N THR A 78 -13.65 22.21 -2.92
CA THR A 78 -12.94 23.50 -2.93
C THR A 78 -12.50 23.90 -4.33
N THR A 79 -11.91 22.96 -5.06
CA THR A 79 -11.44 23.16 -6.44
C THR A 79 -12.62 23.42 -7.39
N ALA A 80 -13.69 22.64 -7.28
CA ALA A 80 -14.89 22.80 -8.11
C ALA A 80 -15.58 24.14 -7.89
N LEU A 81 -15.71 24.59 -6.63
CA LEU A 81 -16.30 25.89 -6.29
C LEU A 81 -15.46 27.06 -6.82
N ARG A 82 -14.12 26.99 -6.68
CA ARG A 82 -13.21 28.00 -7.25
C ARG A 82 -13.30 28.04 -8.77
N GLY A 83 -13.28 26.89 -9.44
CA GLY A 83 -13.39 26.81 -10.89
C GLY A 83 -14.70 27.39 -11.45
N LYS A 84 -15.76 27.42 -10.64
CA LYS A 84 -17.06 28.02 -10.99
C LYS A 84 -17.24 29.45 -10.46
N ASN A 85 -16.22 30.07 -9.88
CA ASN A 85 -16.26 31.40 -9.26
C ASN A 85 -17.37 31.55 -8.20
N VAL A 86 -17.62 30.49 -7.41
CA VAL A 86 -18.55 30.56 -6.29
C VAL A 86 -17.86 31.24 -5.11
N ARG A 87 -18.52 32.21 -4.49
CA ARG A 87 -18.07 32.88 -3.28
C ARG A 87 -18.46 32.05 -2.06
N TYR A 88 -17.47 31.69 -1.26
CA TYR A 88 -17.59 30.96 0.01
C TYR A 88 -16.45 31.40 0.95
N ASP A 89 -16.62 31.21 2.26
CA ASP A 89 -15.58 31.55 3.24
C ASP A 89 -14.61 30.38 3.45
N GLU A 90 -15.15 29.18 3.68
CA GLU A 90 -14.35 27.99 3.99
C GLU A 90 -15.05 26.71 3.54
N VAL A 91 -14.26 25.73 3.09
CA VAL A 91 -14.66 24.32 3.01
C VAL A 91 -13.71 23.56 3.91
N ARG A 92 -14.22 22.83 4.91
CA ARG A 92 -13.38 22.06 5.82
C ARG A 92 -14.04 20.78 6.29
N ARG A 93 -13.23 19.83 6.73
CA ARG A 93 -13.69 18.67 7.49
C ARG A 93 -14.14 19.12 8.89
N VAL A 94 -15.24 18.54 9.37
CA VAL A 94 -15.73 18.70 10.75
C VAL A 94 -15.32 17.48 11.57
N ASP A 95 -15.56 16.29 11.03
CA ASP A 95 -15.10 14.99 11.52
C ASP A 95 -14.96 14.02 10.33
N ASP A 96 -14.61 12.76 10.58
CA ASP A 96 -14.36 11.78 9.52
C ASP A 96 -15.53 11.58 8.56
N THR A 97 -16.76 11.92 8.95
CA THR A 97 -17.99 11.69 8.19
C THR A 97 -18.74 12.97 7.82
N HIS A 98 -18.22 14.13 8.23
CA HIS A 98 -18.87 15.42 7.99
C HIS A 98 -17.88 16.44 7.44
N LEU A 99 -18.30 17.14 6.39
CA LEU A 99 -17.64 18.36 5.93
C LEU A 99 -18.63 19.53 5.97
N LEU A 100 -18.09 20.72 6.20
CA LEU A 100 -18.82 21.97 6.31
C LEU A 100 -18.35 22.92 5.22
N ILE A 101 -19.33 23.52 4.53
CA ILE A 101 -19.12 24.60 3.58
C ILE A 101 -19.77 25.86 4.17
N GLN A 102 -18.98 26.89 4.42
CA GLN A 102 -19.42 28.09 5.12
C GLN A 102 -19.69 29.25 4.17
N ASN A 103 -20.80 29.95 4.45
CA ASN A 103 -21.15 31.25 3.90
C ASN A 103 -21.10 31.32 2.35
N ILE A 104 -21.81 30.40 1.69
CA ILE A 104 -22.01 30.48 0.24
C ILE A 104 -22.91 31.67 -0.08
N ASP A 105 -22.60 32.42 -1.12
CA ASP A 105 -23.51 33.45 -1.63
C ASP A 105 -24.90 32.84 -1.95
N PRO A 106 -26.00 33.32 -1.32
CA PRO A 106 -27.34 32.75 -1.55
C PRO A 106 -27.76 32.73 -3.02
N SER A 107 -27.28 33.66 -3.84
CA SER A 107 -27.56 33.69 -5.29
C SER A 107 -26.87 32.57 -6.07
N GLN A 108 -25.82 31.96 -5.49
CA GLN A 108 -25.01 30.91 -6.10
C GLN A 108 -25.30 29.52 -5.50
N TYR A 109 -26.28 29.40 -4.60
CA TYR A 109 -26.66 28.11 -4.00
C TYR A 109 -26.95 27.01 -5.02
N SER A 110 -27.59 27.36 -6.16
CA SER A 110 -27.89 26.40 -7.22
C SER A 110 -26.65 25.68 -7.74
N VAL A 111 -25.49 26.36 -7.78
CA VAL A 111 -24.23 25.77 -8.22
C VAL A 111 -23.77 24.68 -7.24
N LEU A 112 -23.92 24.91 -5.93
CA LEU A 112 -23.61 23.91 -4.91
C LEU A 112 -24.59 22.73 -4.99
N SER A 113 -25.90 22.99 -5.08
CA SER A 113 -26.89 21.93 -5.15
C SER A 113 -26.74 21.06 -6.40
N ASP A 114 -26.38 21.67 -7.53
CA ASP A 114 -26.12 20.95 -8.77
C ASP A 114 -24.85 20.11 -8.66
N LEU A 115 -23.78 20.65 -8.07
CA LEU A 115 -22.55 19.90 -7.81
C LEU A 115 -22.82 18.66 -6.93
N GLN A 116 -23.57 18.84 -5.84
CA GLN A 116 -23.91 17.76 -4.93
C GLN A 116 -24.77 16.70 -5.62
N SER A 117 -25.86 17.10 -6.27
CA SER A 117 -26.81 16.18 -6.88
C SER A 117 -26.22 15.42 -8.08
N THR A 118 -25.32 16.03 -8.85
CA THR A 118 -24.74 15.38 -10.04
C THR A 118 -23.55 14.49 -9.72
N GLN A 119 -22.69 14.86 -8.77
CA GLN A 119 -21.42 14.17 -8.54
C GLN A 119 -21.39 13.38 -7.23
N TYR A 120 -22.17 13.78 -6.22
CA TYR A 120 -22.01 13.30 -4.86
C TYR A 120 -23.29 12.71 -4.23
N GLN A 121 -24.43 12.71 -4.93
CA GLN A 121 -25.73 12.27 -4.40
C GLN A 121 -25.71 10.88 -3.75
N ASN A 122 -24.93 9.96 -4.30
CA ASN A 122 -24.85 8.57 -3.84
C ASN A 122 -23.93 8.39 -2.61
N VAL A 123 -23.14 9.41 -2.28
CA VAL A 123 -22.06 9.34 -1.28
C VAL A 123 -22.31 10.30 -0.12
N TRP A 124 -22.77 11.52 -0.41
CA TRP A 124 -22.92 12.61 0.55
C TRP A 124 -24.35 13.16 0.55
N ASP A 125 -24.96 13.26 1.72
CA ASP A 125 -26.21 13.99 1.94
C ASP A 125 -25.90 15.44 2.32
N MET A 126 -26.61 16.40 1.74
CA MET A 126 -26.43 17.82 2.06
C MET A 126 -27.60 18.35 2.87
N SER A 127 -27.31 19.07 3.95
CA SER A 127 -28.30 19.77 4.77
C SER A 127 -27.78 21.15 5.22
N PRO A 128 -28.67 22.11 5.56
CA PRO A 128 -28.26 23.38 6.13
C PRO A 128 -27.51 23.20 7.46
N ALA A 129 -26.43 23.95 7.67
CA ALA A 129 -25.66 23.92 8.90
C ALA A 129 -26.44 24.59 10.05
N PRO A 130 -26.63 23.92 11.20
CA PRO A 130 -27.37 24.50 12.32
C PRO A 130 -26.73 25.79 12.85
N GLY A 131 -27.53 26.86 12.92
CA GLY A 131 -27.08 28.14 13.47
C GLY A 131 -26.08 28.92 12.60
N GLN A 132 -25.79 28.46 11.38
CA GLN A 132 -24.89 29.15 10.45
C GLN A 132 -25.65 29.48 9.15
N PRO A 133 -26.04 30.75 8.93
CA PRO A 133 -26.73 31.13 7.70
C PRO A 133 -25.86 30.83 6.49
N SER A 134 -26.50 30.45 5.38
CA SER A 134 -25.85 30.16 4.10
C SER A 134 -24.70 29.14 4.17
N SER A 135 -24.73 28.27 5.18
CA SER A 135 -23.71 27.25 5.39
C SER A 135 -24.36 25.87 5.32
N TYR A 136 -23.62 24.87 4.84
CA TYR A 136 -24.14 23.54 4.53
C TYR A 136 -23.21 22.47 5.07
N VAL A 137 -23.78 21.47 5.72
CA VAL A 137 -23.07 20.26 6.14
C VAL A 137 -23.36 19.17 5.13
N TRP A 138 -22.30 18.54 4.64
CA TRP A 138 -22.40 17.28 3.91
C TRP A 138 -22.07 16.14 4.86
N THR A 139 -22.97 15.16 4.95
CA THR A 139 -22.86 13.97 5.79
C THR A 139 -22.63 12.76 4.90
N LEU A 140 -21.60 11.99 5.21
CA LEU A 140 -21.28 10.76 4.49
C LEU A 140 -22.36 9.70 4.77
N ARG A 141 -22.95 9.17 3.70
CA ARG A 141 -24.08 8.24 3.81
C ARG A 141 -23.63 6.89 4.38
N ALA A 142 -24.51 6.23 5.13
CA ALA A 142 -24.23 4.94 5.75
C ALA A 142 -23.86 3.84 4.73
N ASN A 143 -24.52 3.82 3.56
CA ASN A 143 -24.21 2.87 2.48
C ASN A 143 -22.83 3.13 1.86
N ALA A 144 -22.45 4.39 1.70
CA ALA A 144 -21.13 4.75 1.19
C ALA A 144 -20.02 4.38 2.18
N ARG A 145 -20.25 4.63 3.47
CA ARG A 145 -19.35 4.18 4.54
C ARG A 145 -19.14 2.66 4.52
N ALA A 146 -20.20 1.88 4.51
CA ALA A 146 -20.09 0.42 4.48
C ALA A 146 -19.33 -0.09 3.23
N ALA A 147 -19.56 0.52 2.07
CA ALA A 147 -18.82 0.19 0.85
C ALA A 147 -17.33 0.58 0.92
N MET A 148 -17.01 1.73 1.53
CA MET A 148 -15.62 2.13 1.80
C MET A 148 -14.95 1.17 2.77
N GLU A 149 -15.67 0.73 3.81
CA GLU A 149 -15.16 -0.22 4.79
C GLU A 149 -14.83 -1.57 4.13
N GLU A 150 -15.76 -2.12 3.35
CA GLU A 150 -15.58 -3.38 2.62
C GLU A 150 -14.46 -3.31 1.58
N SER A 151 -14.40 -2.23 0.79
CA SER A 151 -13.37 -2.06 -0.24
C SER A 151 -11.99 -1.83 0.36
N THR A 152 -11.87 -1.07 1.44
CA THR A 152 -10.62 -0.88 2.19
C THR A 152 -10.11 -2.21 2.73
N MET A 153 -11.01 -3.02 3.31
CA MET A 153 -10.65 -4.34 3.82
C MET A 153 -10.16 -5.27 2.71
N THR A 154 -10.90 -5.33 1.60
CA THR A 154 -10.57 -6.18 0.44
C THR A 154 -9.22 -5.78 -0.15
N GLN A 155 -9.01 -4.48 -0.39
CA GLN A 155 -7.75 -3.97 -0.94
C GLN A 155 -6.56 -4.19 0.02
N THR A 156 -6.80 -4.11 1.33
CA THR A 156 -5.78 -4.40 2.34
C THR A 156 -5.38 -5.86 2.30
N ILE A 157 -6.35 -6.79 2.27
CA ILE A 157 -6.10 -8.24 2.14
C ILE A 157 -5.29 -8.53 0.87
N GLU A 158 -5.71 -8.00 -0.28
CA GLU A 158 -5.00 -8.20 -1.56
C GLU A 158 -3.57 -7.66 -1.52
N THR A 159 -3.35 -6.52 -0.86
CA THR A 159 -2.02 -5.91 -0.74
C THR A 159 -1.13 -6.72 0.20
N ILE A 160 -1.64 -7.16 1.35
CA ILE A 160 -0.91 -8.04 2.28
C ILE A 160 -0.58 -9.37 1.59
N GLN A 161 -1.54 -9.99 0.89
CA GLN A 161 -1.30 -11.22 0.15
C GLN A 161 -0.18 -11.05 -0.89
N ARG A 162 -0.18 -9.94 -1.66
CA ARG A 162 0.89 -9.65 -2.63
C ARG A 162 2.25 -9.47 -1.94
N ARG A 163 2.31 -8.74 -0.83
CA ARG A 163 3.54 -8.51 -0.05
C ARG A 163 4.12 -9.80 0.47
N VAL A 164 3.27 -10.62 1.07
CA VAL A 164 3.66 -11.90 1.64
C VAL A 164 4.08 -12.89 0.56
N ASN A 165 3.33 -13.00 -0.55
CA ASN A 165 3.73 -13.84 -1.69
C ASN A 165 5.09 -13.42 -2.24
N ALA A 166 5.40 -12.12 -2.21
CA ALA A 166 6.66 -11.59 -2.69
C ALA A 166 7.85 -11.97 -1.79
N LEU A 167 7.62 -12.35 -0.53
CA LEU A 167 8.65 -12.92 0.36
C LEU A 167 9.14 -14.31 -0.09
N GLY A 168 8.43 -14.95 -1.05
CA GLY A 168 8.78 -16.27 -1.56
C GLY A 168 8.38 -17.42 -0.63
N LEU A 169 7.45 -17.17 0.29
CA LEU A 169 6.93 -18.17 1.21
C LEU A 169 5.96 -19.12 0.53
N THR A 170 5.99 -20.39 0.96
CA THR A 170 5.08 -21.42 0.46
C THR A 170 3.75 -21.29 1.20
N GLU A 171 2.68 -20.98 0.47
CA GLU A 171 1.28 -21.04 0.95
C GLU A 171 0.93 -20.11 2.12
N PRO A 172 1.20 -18.79 2.01
CA PRO A 172 0.70 -17.84 3.00
C PRO A 172 -0.81 -17.72 2.95
N THR A 173 -1.43 -17.72 4.13
CA THR A 173 -2.87 -17.50 4.28
C THR A 173 -3.13 -16.09 4.79
N VAL A 174 -3.92 -15.32 4.05
CA VAL A 174 -4.40 -13.98 4.47
C VAL A 174 -5.92 -13.98 4.38
N GLN A 175 -6.60 -13.85 5.51
CA GLN A 175 -8.06 -13.92 5.58
C GLN A 175 -8.63 -12.86 6.52
N PRO A 176 -9.86 -12.38 6.28
CA PRO A 176 -10.55 -11.57 7.29
C PRO A 176 -10.84 -12.41 8.53
N ARG A 177 -10.67 -11.81 9.70
CA ARG A 177 -10.93 -12.35 11.03
C ARG A 177 -12.02 -11.53 11.72
N GLY A 178 -12.83 -12.21 12.53
CA GLY A 178 -13.80 -11.57 13.42
C GLY A 178 -15.20 -11.37 12.81
N GLY A 179 -16.15 -10.99 13.68
CA GLY A 179 -17.52 -10.63 13.30
C GLY A 179 -17.62 -9.22 12.71
N ALA A 180 -18.82 -8.83 12.28
CA ALA A 180 -19.08 -7.49 11.72
C ALA A 180 -18.47 -6.41 12.64
N ASN A 181 -17.61 -5.55 12.08
CA ASN A 181 -16.90 -4.42 12.70
C ASN A 181 -15.55 -4.69 13.39
N ALA A 182 -15.00 -5.90 13.38
CA ALA A 182 -13.65 -6.11 13.94
C ALA A 182 -12.54 -5.53 13.04
N ASN A 183 -12.77 -5.52 11.72
CA ASN A 183 -11.79 -5.12 10.69
C ASN A 183 -10.44 -5.83 10.88
N GLU A 184 -10.46 -7.09 11.34
CA GLU A 184 -9.26 -7.85 11.63
C GLU A 184 -8.87 -8.74 10.44
N ILE A 185 -7.58 -8.93 10.22
CA ILE A 185 -7.00 -9.83 9.23
C ILE A 185 -6.11 -10.82 9.98
N ILE A 186 -6.33 -12.11 9.75
CA ILE A 186 -5.41 -13.17 10.16
C ILE A 186 -4.41 -13.42 9.03
N VAL A 187 -3.13 -13.46 9.40
CA VAL A 187 -2.02 -13.77 8.49
C VAL A 187 -1.23 -14.93 9.05
N GLU A 188 -1.15 -16.02 8.29
CA GLU A 188 -0.40 -17.22 8.66
C GLU A 188 0.68 -17.49 7.62
N LEU A 189 1.92 -17.59 8.10
CA LEU A 189 3.13 -17.71 7.29
C LEU A 189 3.91 -18.97 7.70
N PRO A 190 3.62 -20.12 7.08
CA PRO A 190 4.37 -21.34 7.30
C PRO A 190 5.84 -21.16 6.90
N GLY A 191 6.77 -21.66 7.71
CA GLY A 191 8.19 -21.67 7.39
C GLY A 191 8.93 -20.32 7.52
N GLU A 192 8.24 -19.22 7.86
CA GLU A 192 8.89 -17.93 8.19
C GLU A 192 9.00 -17.77 9.70
N GLY A 193 10.23 -17.91 10.21
CA GLY A 193 10.53 -17.89 11.64
C GLY A 193 10.80 -16.50 12.22
N ASP A 194 10.95 -15.45 11.40
CA ASP A 194 11.19 -14.09 11.88
C ASP A 194 9.97 -13.17 11.66
N PRO A 195 9.14 -12.96 12.69
CA PRO A 195 8.00 -12.06 12.59
C PRO A 195 8.42 -10.59 12.37
N THR A 196 9.64 -10.20 12.75
CA THR A 196 10.12 -8.81 12.61
C THR A 196 10.25 -8.42 11.14
N ARG A 197 10.87 -9.30 10.34
CA ARG A 197 11.03 -9.10 8.89
C ARG A 197 9.69 -9.03 8.18
N VAL A 198 8.78 -9.95 8.51
CA VAL A 198 7.41 -9.96 7.99
C VAL A 198 6.68 -8.66 8.30
N LYS A 199 6.74 -8.21 9.55
CA LYS A 199 6.12 -6.96 9.99
C LYS A 199 6.70 -5.77 9.26
N GLY A 200 8.01 -5.73 9.02
CA GLY A 200 8.64 -4.69 8.20
C GLY A 200 7.99 -4.59 6.81
N VAL A 201 7.88 -5.71 6.09
CA VAL A 201 7.31 -5.74 4.74
C VAL A 201 5.80 -5.49 4.72
N ILE A 202 5.05 -5.98 5.72
CA ILE A 202 3.60 -5.79 5.81
C ILE A 202 3.24 -4.37 6.28
N ALA A 203 3.93 -3.81 7.27
CA ALA A 203 3.61 -2.51 7.86
C ALA A 203 4.10 -1.33 7.04
N GLN A 204 5.18 -1.48 6.27
CA GLN A 204 5.78 -0.34 5.57
C GLN A 204 4.76 0.29 4.62
N GLY A 205 4.55 1.60 4.76
CA GLY A 205 3.73 2.32 3.80
C GLY A 205 4.38 2.16 2.41
N GLY A 206 3.56 1.75 1.45
CA GLY A 206 4.02 1.44 0.11
C GLY A 206 3.64 2.50 -0.90
N GLN A 207 3.33 3.72 -0.43
CA GLN A 207 2.85 4.78 -1.29
C GLN A 207 4.03 5.46 -1.97
N LEU A 208 4.39 4.92 -3.14
CA LEU A 208 5.27 5.59 -4.07
C LEU A 208 4.51 6.62 -4.88
N GLU A 209 5.03 7.83 -4.90
CA GLU A 209 4.62 8.90 -5.81
C GLU A 209 5.85 9.55 -6.43
N LEU A 210 5.85 9.71 -7.75
CA LEU A 210 6.78 10.61 -8.43
C LEU A 210 6.08 11.94 -8.63
N ARG A 211 6.62 13.01 -8.06
CA ARG A 211 6.02 14.34 -8.07
C ARG A 211 6.98 15.38 -8.65
N SER A 212 6.40 16.37 -9.32
CA SER A 212 7.14 17.54 -9.80
C SER A 212 7.60 18.36 -8.59
N VAL A 213 8.84 18.81 -8.61
CA VAL A 213 9.34 19.79 -7.64
C VAL A 213 9.11 21.18 -8.22
N GLU A 214 8.24 21.96 -7.59
CA GLU A 214 7.85 23.29 -8.07
C GLU A 214 8.85 24.38 -7.69
N ASP A 215 9.68 24.11 -6.68
CA ASP A 215 10.74 25.00 -6.24
C ASP A 215 12.06 24.23 -6.08
N GLN A 216 13.10 24.67 -6.80
CA GLN A 216 14.41 24.04 -6.71
C GLN A 216 15.05 24.25 -5.34
N GLN A 217 14.68 25.33 -4.64
CA GLN A 217 15.11 25.61 -3.27
C GLN A 217 14.33 24.75 -2.27
N THR A 218 15.03 24.28 -1.25
CA THR A 218 14.42 23.61 -0.10
C THR A 218 14.36 24.52 1.12
N TYR A 219 13.48 24.18 2.06
CA TYR A 219 13.20 25.02 3.23
C TYR A 219 13.43 24.25 4.53
N PRO A 220 13.98 24.87 5.59
CA PRO A 220 14.19 24.19 6.87
C PRO A 220 12.90 23.98 7.67
N SER A 221 11.83 24.71 7.35
CA SER A 221 10.52 24.58 7.97
C SER A 221 9.43 25.20 7.10
N VAL A 222 8.16 24.85 7.38
CA VAL A 222 6.99 25.54 6.81
C VAL A 222 7.00 27.04 7.13
N SER A 223 7.37 27.42 8.36
CA SER A 223 7.45 28.84 8.75
C SER A 223 8.53 29.61 7.99
N ALA A 224 9.66 28.97 7.66
CA ALA A 224 10.72 29.58 6.87
C ALA A 224 10.30 29.81 5.41
N TYR A 225 9.46 28.94 4.86
CA TYR A 225 8.81 29.17 3.56
C TYR A 225 7.86 30.36 3.63
N MET A 226 6.95 30.38 4.62
CA MET A 226 5.94 31.42 4.78
C MET A 226 6.53 32.81 5.12
N ALA A 227 7.74 32.86 5.65
CA ALA A 227 8.47 34.12 5.87
C ALA A 227 8.92 34.78 4.55
N GLN A 228 9.08 33.98 3.48
CA GLN A 228 9.49 34.43 2.16
C GLN A 228 8.32 34.52 1.18
N HIS A 229 7.25 33.75 1.42
CA HIS A 229 6.10 33.61 0.54
C HIS A 229 4.79 33.73 1.30
N THR A 230 3.85 34.52 0.77
CA THR A 230 2.55 34.73 1.43
C THR A 230 1.61 33.52 1.26
N LEU A 231 1.75 32.76 0.17
CA LEU A 231 0.87 31.66 -0.22
C LEU A 231 1.67 30.60 -1.00
N LEU A 232 1.24 29.34 -0.94
CA LEU A 232 1.76 28.28 -1.81
C LEU A 232 1.34 28.49 -3.28
N PRO A 233 2.15 28.05 -4.26
CA PRO A 233 1.76 28.05 -5.66
C PRO A 233 0.45 27.26 -5.87
N PRO A 234 -0.35 27.61 -6.89
CA PRO A 234 -1.54 26.83 -7.22
C PRO A 234 -1.20 25.36 -7.45
N ASN A 235 -2.01 24.47 -6.88
CA ASN A 235 -1.80 23.02 -6.95
C ASN A 235 -0.44 22.55 -6.38
N ALA A 236 0.19 23.31 -5.49
CA ALA A 236 1.38 22.85 -4.77
C ALA A 236 1.06 22.36 -3.35
N GLU A 237 2.01 21.63 -2.79
CA GLU A 237 1.98 21.11 -1.44
C GLU A 237 3.39 21.12 -0.85
N LEU A 238 3.49 21.40 0.45
CA LEU A 238 4.71 21.32 1.22
C LEU A 238 4.82 19.93 1.83
N LEU A 239 5.83 19.16 1.45
CA LEU A 239 6.13 17.88 2.07
C LEU A 239 7.49 17.90 2.78
N PRO A 240 7.59 17.30 3.97
CA PRO A 240 8.88 17.08 4.62
C PRO A 240 9.67 15.99 3.89
N GLY A 241 10.97 15.97 4.10
CA GLY A 241 11.87 15.04 3.45
C GLY A 241 13.28 15.06 4.02
N ARG A 242 14.09 14.15 3.49
CA ARG A 242 15.49 14.04 3.90
C ARG A 242 16.33 15.14 3.25
N SER A 243 17.29 15.68 3.99
CA SER A 243 18.30 16.56 3.41
C SER A 243 19.24 15.74 2.53
N GLU A 244 19.31 16.06 1.23
CA GLU A 244 20.21 15.42 0.26
C GLU A 244 21.70 15.71 0.53
N SER A 245 22.03 16.62 1.45
CA SER A 245 23.39 17.09 1.70
C SER A 245 24.24 16.14 2.55
N GLN A 246 23.77 14.94 2.90
CA GLN A 246 24.53 13.99 3.73
C GLN A 246 24.97 12.74 2.97
N THR A 247 26.29 12.56 2.90
CA THR A 247 26.97 11.32 2.49
C THR A 247 26.58 10.17 3.46
N PRO A 248 26.52 8.90 3.03
CA PRO A 248 25.96 7.79 3.84
C PRO A 248 26.78 7.36 5.07
N THR A 249 27.74 8.18 5.52
CA THR A 249 28.70 7.84 6.58
C THR A 249 28.34 8.58 7.88
N GLY A 250 27.40 8.02 8.63
CA GLY A 250 27.34 8.15 10.10
C GLY A 250 27.10 9.53 10.72
N GLY A 251 26.65 10.54 9.98
CA GLY A 251 26.26 11.84 10.53
C GLY A 251 24.86 11.82 11.12
N GLN A 252 24.66 12.42 12.30
CA GLN A 252 23.34 12.58 12.92
C GLN A 252 22.36 13.29 11.97
N ASP A 253 21.14 12.74 11.90
CA ASP A 253 19.96 13.28 11.21
C ASP A 253 19.72 14.72 11.68
N THR A 254 20.20 15.69 10.92
CA THR A 254 20.18 17.11 11.28
C THR A 254 19.31 17.87 10.30
N GLY A 255 18.00 17.79 10.53
CA GLY A 255 17.00 18.69 9.96
C GLY A 255 16.10 18.06 8.91
N GLU A 256 14.82 17.89 9.26
CA GLU A 256 13.73 17.70 8.31
C GLU A 256 13.75 18.88 7.32
N THR A 257 13.86 18.58 6.03
CA THR A 257 13.89 19.58 4.95
C THR A 257 12.57 19.53 4.20
N TRP A 258 12.03 20.68 3.84
CA TRP A 258 10.73 20.82 3.21
C TRP A 258 10.87 21.13 1.73
N TYR A 259 10.04 20.47 0.93
CA TYR A 259 10.00 20.56 -0.53
C TYR A 259 8.63 21.06 -0.98
N ILE A 260 8.61 21.91 -2.01
CA ILE A 260 7.38 22.32 -2.67
C ILE A 260 7.15 21.40 -3.86
N LEU A 261 6.09 20.60 -3.81
CA LEU A 261 5.76 19.63 -4.84
C LEU A 261 4.40 19.91 -5.48
N GLY A 262 4.26 19.63 -6.77
CA GLY A 262 2.95 19.62 -7.43
C GLY A 262 2.05 18.56 -6.80
N ARG A 263 0.79 18.90 -6.51
CA ARG A 263 -0.19 18.06 -5.79
C ARG A 263 -0.51 16.75 -6.50
N ALA A 264 -0.60 16.79 -7.83
CA ALA A 264 -0.90 15.61 -8.62
C ALA A 264 0.39 14.78 -8.85
N PRO A 265 0.42 13.50 -8.46
CA PRO A 265 1.53 12.63 -8.82
C PRO A 265 1.57 12.38 -10.32
N ILE A 266 2.77 12.40 -10.88
CA ILE A 266 3.03 12.06 -12.29
C ILE A 266 2.83 10.55 -12.47
N ILE A 267 3.37 9.78 -11.51
CA ILE A 267 3.36 8.31 -11.45
C ILE A 267 3.12 7.89 -10.00
N THR A 268 2.41 6.79 -9.82
CA THR A 268 2.19 6.15 -8.51
C THR A 268 2.74 4.72 -8.49
N GLY A 269 2.80 4.10 -7.31
CA GLY A 269 3.17 2.68 -7.18
C GLY A 269 2.33 1.72 -8.05
N ARG A 270 1.08 2.08 -8.42
CA ARG A 270 0.22 1.28 -9.30
C ARG A 270 0.69 1.25 -10.76
N ASP A 271 1.49 2.24 -11.13
CA ASP A 271 2.04 2.37 -12.48
C ASP A 271 3.32 1.53 -12.66
N LEU A 272 3.81 0.89 -11.59
CA LEU A 272 4.98 0.02 -11.66
C LEU A 272 4.64 -1.33 -12.31
N ARG A 273 5.46 -1.73 -13.28
CA ARG A 273 5.48 -3.07 -13.86
C ARG A 273 6.45 -3.99 -13.12
N THR A 274 7.63 -3.46 -12.76
CA THR A 274 8.65 -4.20 -11.99
C THR A 274 9.32 -3.28 -10.99
N ALA A 275 9.81 -3.83 -9.88
CA ALA A 275 10.76 -3.21 -8.98
C ALA A 275 11.71 -4.31 -8.49
N VAL A 276 13.01 -4.09 -8.61
CA VAL A 276 14.06 -5.06 -8.24
C VAL A 276 15.24 -4.35 -7.61
N GLU A 277 15.82 -4.94 -6.58
CA GLU A 277 17.10 -4.50 -6.06
C GLU A 277 18.22 -4.85 -7.03
N ARG A 278 19.18 -3.93 -7.18
CA ARG A 278 20.37 -4.13 -7.99
C ARG A 278 21.58 -3.56 -7.28
N ARG A 279 22.70 -4.25 -7.39
CA ARG A 279 24.00 -3.71 -6.97
C ARG A 279 24.63 -2.97 -8.15
N ARG A 280 24.95 -1.69 -7.96
CA ARG A 280 25.62 -0.88 -8.98
C ARG A 280 27.07 -1.33 -9.12
N ILE A 281 27.51 -1.53 -10.36
CA ILE A 281 28.88 -1.98 -10.67
C ILE A 281 29.91 -0.89 -10.34
N GLU A 282 29.53 0.38 -10.53
CA GLU A 282 30.43 1.53 -10.43
C GLU A 282 30.92 1.81 -9.00
N ASN A 283 30.02 1.76 -8.01
CA ASN A 283 30.34 2.11 -6.63
C ASN A 283 29.97 1.01 -5.61
N GLY A 284 29.34 -0.07 -6.05
CA GLY A 284 28.96 -1.19 -5.20
C GLY A 284 27.70 -0.97 -4.35
N ASP A 285 27.03 0.18 -4.50
CA ASP A 285 25.81 0.53 -3.76
C ASP A 285 24.62 -0.31 -4.20
N TRP A 286 23.70 -0.56 -3.27
CA TRP A 286 22.40 -1.13 -3.59
C TRP A 286 21.39 -0.03 -3.93
N VAL A 287 20.66 -0.25 -5.01
CA VAL A 287 19.60 0.62 -5.51
C VAL A 287 18.35 -0.20 -5.82
N VAL A 288 17.21 0.48 -5.94
CA VAL A 288 15.98 -0.15 -6.44
C VAL A 288 15.70 0.36 -7.84
N ASP A 289 15.78 -0.53 -8.83
CA ASP A 289 15.42 -0.25 -10.21
C ASP A 289 13.96 -0.63 -10.44
N PHE A 290 13.17 0.29 -11.01
CA PHE A 290 11.80 0.01 -11.38
C PHE A 290 11.53 0.31 -12.85
N THR A 291 10.57 -0.43 -13.41
CA THR A 291 10.01 -0.13 -14.74
C THR A 291 8.53 0.12 -14.63
N LEU A 292 8.02 0.96 -15.52
CA LEU A 292 6.62 1.39 -15.57
C LEU A 292 5.80 0.52 -16.53
N SER A 293 4.51 0.48 -16.27
CA SER A 293 3.51 0.01 -17.23
C SER A 293 3.51 0.91 -18.47
N PRO A 294 3.00 0.44 -19.63
CA PRO A 294 2.89 1.28 -20.82
C PRO A 294 2.09 2.58 -20.60
N ASP A 295 1.04 2.54 -19.78
CA ASP A 295 0.26 3.74 -19.41
C ASP A 295 1.11 4.72 -18.58
N GLY A 296 1.79 4.21 -17.54
CA GLY A 296 2.69 5.02 -16.72
C GLY A 296 3.82 5.63 -17.55
N ALA A 297 4.45 4.85 -18.43
CA ALA A 297 5.48 5.34 -19.33
C ALA A 297 4.97 6.44 -20.28
N GLY A 298 3.72 6.33 -20.74
CA GLY A 298 3.07 7.35 -21.57
C GLY A 298 2.89 8.70 -20.88
N ARG A 299 2.80 8.74 -19.54
CA ARG A 299 2.81 9.97 -18.74
C ARG A 299 4.22 10.41 -18.35
N PHE A 300 5.06 9.46 -17.97
CA PHE A 300 6.41 9.70 -17.45
C PHE A 300 7.37 10.27 -18.50
N ALA A 301 7.40 9.68 -19.70
CA ALA A 301 8.36 10.09 -20.73
C ALA A 301 8.16 11.54 -21.20
N PRO A 302 6.93 11.99 -21.55
CA PRO A 302 6.71 13.38 -21.92
C PRO A 302 6.95 14.36 -20.77
N PHE A 303 6.72 13.94 -19.52
CA PHE A 303 7.02 14.76 -18.36
C PHE A 303 8.53 15.00 -18.24
N THR A 304 9.35 13.94 -18.27
CA THR A 304 10.80 14.08 -18.11
C THR A 304 11.45 14.81 -19.30
N GLU A 305 10.97 14.60 -20.52
CA GLU A 305 11.43 15.32 -21.71
C GLU A 305 11.29 16.84 -21.59
N LYS A 306 10.18 17.31 -21.01
CA LYS A 306 9.91 18.74 -20.80
C LYS A 306 10.60 19.33 -19.58
N ASN A 307 11.11 18.49 -18.68
CA ASN A 307 11.62 18.88 -17.37
C ASN A 307 13.11 18.52 -17.17
N VAL A 308 13.85 18.33 -18.26
CA VAL A 308 15.32 18.20 -18.17
C VAL A 308 15.92 19.43 -17.49
N GLY A 309 16.75 19.21 -16.48
CA GLY A 309 17.32 20.25 -15.63
C GLY A 309 16.46 20.64 -14.41
N ASN A 310 15.20 20.19 -14.34
CA ASN A 310 14.35 20.34 -13.15
C ASN A 310 14.45 19.12 -12.24
N ARG A 311 14.03 19.29 -10.98
CA ARG A 311 14.01 18.22 -9.98
C ARG A 311 12.69 17.45 -10.04
N MET A 312 12.78 16.16 -9.74
CA MET A 312 11.62 15.29 -9.57
C MET A 312 11.75 14.57 -8.24
N ALA A 313 10.73 14.68 -7.40
CA ALA A 313 10.70 14.04 -6.09
C ALA A 313 10.18 12.61 -6.20
N ILE A 314 10.88 11.71 -5.53
CA ILE A 314 10.40 10.38 -5.15
C ILE A 314 9.88 10.51 -3.73
N VAL A 315 8.56 10.40 -3.58
CA VAL A 315 7.86 10.49 -2.31
C VAL A 315 7.49 9.08 -1.89
N LEU A 316 7.83 8.72 -0.65
CA LEU A 316 7.43 7.50 0.01
C LEU A 316 6.67 7.91 1.27
N ASP A 317 5.41 7.49 1.39
CA ASP A 317 4.57 7.72 2.58
C ASP A 317 4.50 9.21 2.98
N HIS A 318 4.21 10.07 2.01
CA HIS A 318 4.13 11.53 2.16
C HIS A 318 5.42 12.21 2.64
N LYS A 319 6.56 11.52 2.54
CA LYS A 319 7.89 12.09 2.79
C LYS A 319 8.75 12.04 1.55
N VAL A 320 9.41 13.15 1.22
CA VAL A 320 10.37 13.18 0.12
C VAL A 320 11.58 12.35 0.50
N TYR A 321 11.72 11.22 -0.19
CA TYR A 321 12.84 10.31 -0.01
C TYR A 321 14.08 10.85 -0.73
N MET A 322 13.91 11.29 -1.98
CA MET A 322 14.93 11.96 -2.78
C MET A 322 14.26 12.87 -3.83
N ALA A 323 14.95 13.90 -4.29
CA ALA A 323 14.50 14.80 -5.33
C ALA A 323 15.61 15.10 -6.36
N PRO A 324 16.09 14.08 -7.09
CA PRO A 324 17.17 14.24 -8.06
C PRO A 324 16.79 15.15 -9.23
N THR A 325 17.81 15.76 -9.85
CA THR A 325 17.64 16.49 -11.11
C THR A 325 17.51 15.52 -12.28
N ILE A 326 16.53 15.75 -13.15
CA ILE A 326 16.36 15.02 -14.41
C ILE A 326 17.50 15.44 -15.35
N LYS A 327 18.49 14.56 -15.55
CA LYS A 327 19.66 14.84 -16.39
C LYS A 327 19.40 14.62 -17.88
N GLU A 328 18.54 13.66 -18.19
CA GLU A 328 18.15 13.28 -19.55
C GLU A 328 16.70 12.79 -19.56
N PRO A 329 16.02 12.80 -20.73
CA PRO A 329 14.67 12.24 -20.84
C PRO A 329 14.66 10.75 -20.46
N LEU A 330 13.80 10.39 -19.52
CA LEU A 330 13.60 9.02 -19.07
C LEU A 330 12.41 8.41 -19.80
N ARG A 331 12.50 7.14 -20.20
CA ARG A 331 11.43 6.46 -20.95
C ARG A 331 10.43 5.80 -20.00
N ASP A 332 10.72 4.56 -19.61
CA ASP A 332 9.84 3.73 -18.78
C ASP A 332 10.52 3.22 -17.52
N SER A 333 11.73 3.69 -17.20
CA SER A 333 12.50 3.20 -16.06
C SER A 333 13.21 4.32 -15.33
N ALA A 334 13.40 4.11 -14.03
CA ALA A 334 14.17 4.97 -13.16
C ALA A 334 14.70 4.14 -11.97
N LEU A 335 15.59 4.76 -11.19
CA LEU A 335 16.24 4.15 -10.04
C LEU A 335 16.00 4.98 -8.78
N ILE A 336 15.98 4.30 -7.64
CA ILE A 336 15.91 4.90 -6.30
C ILE A 336 17.24 4.62 -5.60
N GLU A 337 17.92 5.68 -5.17
CA GLU A 337 19.17 5.63 -4.40
C GLU A 337 18.89 5.98 -2.94
N GLY A 338 19.63 5.40 -2.01
CA GLY A 338 19.37 5.65 -0.58
C GLY A 338 20.41 5.12 0.41
N GLY A 339 21.58 4.67 -0.07
CA GLY A 339 22.56 4.00 0.78
C GLY A 339 22.02 2.69 1.36
N PHE A 340 21.27 1.93 0.56
CA PHE A 340 20.62 0.72 1.03
C PHE A 340 21.63 -0.40 1.33
N SER A 341 21.30 -1.23 2.31
CA SER A 341 21.78 -2.61 2.34
C SER A 341 21.08 -3.43 1.26
N GLN A 342 21.64 -4.59 0.89
CA GLN A 342 20.96 -5.53 -0.01
C GLN A 342 19.54 -5.85 0.47
N GLN A 343 19.41 -6.16 1.76
CA GLN A 343 18.14 -6.55 2.36
C GLN A 343 17.12 -5.41 2.31
N SER A 344 17.52 -4.19 2.72
CA SER A 344 16.60 -3.04 2.69
C SER A 344 16.18 -2.63 1.28
N ALA A 345 17.07 -2.78 0.27
CA ALA A 345 16.70 -2.53 -1.12
C ALA A 345 15.71 -3.58 -1.63
N HIS A 346 15.94 -4.85 -1.29
CA HIS A 346 15.03 -5.95 -1.62
C HIS A 346 13.65 -5.72 -0.99
N ASP A 347 13.59 -5.43 0.32
CA ASP A 347 12.33 -5.21 1.04
C ASP A 347 11.56 -4.00 0.47
N LEU A 348 12.26 -2.91 0.14
CA LEU A 348 11.64 -1.77 -0.54
C LEU A 348 11.08 -2.16 -1.91
N ALA A 349 11.84 -2.90 -2.73
CA ALA A 349 11.39 -3.37 -4.04
C ALA A 349 10.13 -4.25 -3.94
N LEU A 350 10.04 -5.09 -2.90
CA LEU A 350 8.84 -5.89 -2.59
C LEU A 350 7.63 -4.98 -2.30
N VAL A 351 7.78 -4.02 -1.40
CA VAL A 351 6.73 -3.10 -0.97
C VAL A 351 6.24 -2.25 -2.16
N LEU A 352 7.16 -1.73 -2.98
CA LEU A 352 6.82 -0.91 -4.15
C LEU A 352 5.98 -1.69 -5.17
N ARG A 353 6.36 -2.93 -5.47
CA ARG A 353 5.62 -3.80 -6.41
C ARG A 353 4.27 -4.23 -5.85
N ALA A 354 4.19 -4.46 -4.54
CA ALA A 354 2.95 -4.83 -3.88
C ALA A 354 2.03 -3.61 -3.66
N GLY A 355 2.54 -2.38 -3.74
CA GLY A 355 1.76 -1.15 -3.64
C GLY A 355 1.40 -0.74 -2.20
N ALA A 356 0.74 0.42 -2.11
CA ALA A 356 0.34 1.03 -0.85
C ALA A 356 -0.80 0.27 -0.17
N LEU A 357 -0.79 0.28 1.17
CA LEU A 357 -1.98 -0.09 1.94
C LEU A 357 -2.97 1.08 1.88
N PRO A 358 -4.28 0.81 1.71
CA PRO A 358 -5.31 1.86 1.64
C PRO A 358 -5.61 2.49 3.02
N ALA A 359 -5.22 1.83 4.11
CA ALA A 359 -5.33 2.31 5.48
C ALA A 359 -4.17 1.72 6.31
N SER A 360 -3.82 2.36 7.43
CA SER A 360 -2.83 1.77 8.32
C SER A 360 -3.36 0.51 9.00
N ILE A 361 -2.43 -0.29 9.55
CA ILE A 361 -2.72 -1.53 10.25
C ILE A 361 -2.12 -1.51 11.65
N LYS A 362 -2.84 -2.07 12.61
CA LYS A 362 -2.40 -2.24 13.99
C LYS A 362 -2.22 -3.72 14.30
N TYR A 363 -1.08 -4.08 14.87
CA TYR A 363 -0.84 -5.46 15.32
C TYR A 363 -1.56 -5.70 16.65
N LEU A 364 -2.47 -6.67 16.68
CA LEU A 364 -3.21 -7.06 17.89
C LEU A 364 -2.56 -8.26 18.58
N GLU A 365 -2.12 -9.24 17.80
CA GLU A 365 -1.52 -10.48 18.30
C GLU A 365 -0.38 -10.92 17.38
N GLU A 366 0.66 -11.48 18.00
CA GLU A 366 1.83 -12.01 17.34
C GLU A 366 2.22 -13.32 18.03
N SER A 367 2.28 -14.40 17.27
CA SER A 367 2.79 -15.69 17.70
C SER A 367 3.77 -16.20 16.65
N SER A 368 4.93 -16.67 17.10
CA SER A 368 5.91 -17.33 16.26
C SER A 368 6.25 -18.68 16.86
N VAL A 369 6.09 -19.74 16.08
CA VAL A 369 6.48 -21.09 16.46
C VAL A 369 7.80 -21.39 15.77
N GLY A 370 8.86 -21.58 16.56
CA GLY A 370 10.18 -21.93 16.02
C GLY A 370 10.15 -23.28 15.30
N PRO A 371 10.87 -23.46 14.18
CA PRO A 371 10.92 -24.72 13.44
C PRO A 371 11.40 -25.93 14.27
N SER A 372 12.15 -25.68 15.35
CA SER A 372 12.65 -26.72 16.25
C SER A 372 11.57 -27.28 17.19
N LEU A 373 10.55 -26.49 17.55
CA LEU A 373 9.49 -26.93 18.48
C LEU A 373 8.42 -27.78 17.78
N GLY A 374 8.14 -27.51 16.51
CA GLY A 374 7.22 -28.32 15.69
C GLY A 374 7.80 -29.66 15.23
N ALA A 375 9.14 -29.79 15.16
CA ALA A 375 9.81 -31.03 14.79
C ALA A 375 9.88 -32.08 15.93
N ASP A 376 9.71 -31.63 17.18
CA ASP A 376 9.75 -32.46 18.38
C ASP A 376 8.34 -32.90 18.86
N SER A 377 7.27 -32.41 18.23
CA SER A 377 5.85 -32.78 18.47
C SER A 377 5.36 -33.78 17.42
#